data_AF-M7P2E1-F1
#
_entry.id   AF-M7P2E1-F1
#
_cell.length_a   1.000
_cell.length_b   1.000
_cell.length_c   1.000
_cell.angle_alpha   90.00
_cell.angle_beta   90.00
_cell.angle_gamma   90.00
#
_symmetry.space_group_name_H-M   'P 1'
#
loop_
_entity.id
_entity.type
_entity.pdbx_description
1 polymer ?
#
loop_
_entity_poly.entity_id
_entity_poly.type
_entity_poly.pdbx_seq_one_letter_code
_entity_poly.pdbx_strand_id
1 'polypeptide(L)'
;MKRTINKVTVLGSGIMGSRIAAHFANIGVKVRLLDIAPFELTEEEQKKGLSLDDPRVKGRIVTQSWQNTLKANPPRSTTKALPGA
;
A
#
# COMPACT_ATOMS: atom_id res chain seq x y z
N MET A 1 24.50 21.51 4.01
CA MET A 1 24.44 20.07 4.42
C MET A 1 23.46 19.35 3.51
N LYS A 2 23.89 18.29 2.79
CA LYS A 2 22.98 17.43 2.01
C LYS A 2 22.42 16.34 2.92
N ARG A 3 21.09 16.15 2.92
CA ARG A 3 20.41 15.06 3.62
C ARG A 3 19.99 14.01 2.60
N THR A 4 20.47 12.78 2.75
CA THR A 4 20.09 11.65 1.90
C THR A 4 18.90 10.93 2.51
N ILE A 5 17.82 10.76 1.72
CA ILE A 5 16.61 10.08 2.15
C ILE A 5 16.65 8.64 1.64
N ASN A 6 16.75 7.68 2.57
CA ASN A 6 16.80 6.25 2.25
C ASN A 6 15.52 5.50 2.65
N LYS A 7 14.61 6.17 3.38
CA LYS A 7 13.35 5.61 3.87
C LYS A 7 12.25 6.66 3.73
N VAL A 8 11.10 6.24 3.20
CA VAL A 8 9.93 7.11 3.00
C VAL A 8 8.68 6.38 3.52
N THR A 9 7.84 7.11 4.23
CA THR A 9 6.50 6.65 4.59
C THR A 9 5.49 7.55 3.88
N VAL A 10 4.56 6.96 3.16
CA VAL A 10 3.45 7.66 2.50
C VAL A 10 2.17 7.31 3.24
N LEU A 11 1.48 8.34 3.72
CA LEU A 11 0.17 8.23 4.37
C LEU A 11 -0.92 8.50 3.32
N GLY A 12 -1.83 7.56 3.17
CA GLY A 12 -2.84 7.53 2.11
C GLY A 12 -2.39 6.67 0.92
N SER A 13 -3.17 5.64 0.60
CA SER A 13 -2.89 4.67 -0.47
C SER A 13 -3.65 4.93 -1.76
N GLY A 14 -4.50 5.96 -1.83
CA GLY A 14 -5.20 6.36 -3.04
C GLY A 14 -4.29 6.64 -4.25
N ILE A 15 -4.87 7.06 -5.37
CA ILE A 15 -4.17 7.16 -6.68
C ILE A 15 -2.84 7.92 -6.59
N MET A 16 -2.79 9.06 -5.88
CA MET A 16 -1.56 9.83 -5.75
C MET A 16 -0.54 9.16 -4.82
N GLY A 17 -0.96 8.74 -3.62
CA GLY A 17 -0.05 8.21 -2.60
C GLY A 17 0.61 6.90 -3.02
N SER A 18 -0.16 5.98 -3.61
CA SER A 18 0.39 4.73 -4.17
C SER A 18 1.39 4.99 -5.31
N ARG A 19 1.15 6.00 -6.17
CA ARG A 19 2.08 6.37 -7.25
C ARG A 19 3.35 7.05 -6.75
N ILE A 20 3.27 7.87 -5.71
CA ILE A 20 4.44 8.45 -5.03
C ILE A 20 5.27 7.34 -4.40
N ALA A 21 4.62 6.42 -3.69
CA ALA A 21 5.28 5.27 -3.09
C ALA A 21 5.99 4.41 -4.15
N ALA A 22 5.31 4.17 -5.28
CA ALA A 22 5.89 3.44 -6.41
C ALA A 22 7.14 4.15 -6.96
N HIS A 23 7.10 5.48 -7.11
CA HIS A 23 8.25 6.23 -7.63
C HIS A 23 9.50 6.07 -6.76
N PHE A 24 9.36 6.15 -5.43
CA PHE A 24 10.46 5.93 -4.50
C PHE A 24 10.93 4.47 -4.49
N ALA A 25 10.00 3.50 -4.53
CA ALA A 25 10.36 2.08 -4.56
C ALA A 25 11.14 1.71 -5.83
N ASN A 26 10.83 2.32 -6.97
CA ASN A 26 11.53 2.08 -8.23
C ASN A 26 13.01 2.52 -8.19
N ILE A 27 13.33 3.55 -7.41
CA ILE A 27 14.73 4.01 -7.22
C ILE A 27 15.44 3.32 -6.05
N GLY A 28 14.86 2.26 -5.48
CA GLY A 28 15.46 1.47 -4.41
C GLY A 28 15.34 2.06 -3.01
N VAL A 29 14.52 3.11 -2.82
CA VAL A 29 14.23 3.66 -1.49
C VAL A 29 13.29 2.72 -0.75
N LYS A 30 13.51 2.51 0.55
CA LYS A 30 12.62 1.70 1.38
C LYS A 30 11.33 2.47 1.66
N VAL A 31 10.21 2.00 1.11
CA VAL A 31 8.91 2.67 1.23
C VAL A 31 7.95 1.90 2.14
N ARG A 32 7.23 2.63 3.00
CA ARG A 32 6.02 2.18 3.69
C ARG A 32 4.82 2.92 3.13
N LEU A 33 3.80 2.20 2.69
CA LEU A 33 2.51 2.77 2.31
C LEU A 33 1.49 2.40 3.38
N LEU A 34 0.86 3.41 3.99
CA LEU A 34 -0.11 3.24 5.06
C LEU A 34 -1.42 3.92 4.65
N ASP A 35 -2.54 3.34 5.09
CA ASP A 35 -3.86 3.94 4.93
C ASP A 35 -4.70 3.58 6.16
N ILE A 36 -5.92 4.09 6.19
CA ILE A 36 -6.89 3.79 7.24
C ILE A 36 -7.29 2.31 7.23
N ALA A 37 -7.56 1.77 8.41
CA ALA A 37 -8.16 0.45 8.54
C ALA A 37 -9.63 0.51 8.11
N PRO A 38 -10.19 -0.58 7.54
CA PRO A 38 -11.61 -0.63 7.23
C PRO A 38 -12.46 -0.60 8.50
N PHE A 39 -13.62 0.06 8.42
CA PHE A 39 -14.58 0.15 9.53
C PHE A 39 -15.59 -1.00 9.55
N GLU A 40 -15.72 -1.73 8.43
CA GLU A 40 -16.69 -2.81 8.25
C GLU A 40 -16.11 -3.96 7.41
N LEU A 41 -16.65 -5.15 7.61
CA LEU A 41 -16.31 -6.33 6.82
C LEU A 41 -17.14 -6.36 5.55
N THR A 42 -16.51 -6.72 4.44
CA THR A 42 -17.21 -7.07 3.20
C THR A 42 -17.96 -8.40 3.37
N GLU A 43 -18.98 -8.65 2.54
CA GLU A 43 -19.73 -9.90 2.56
C GLU A 43 -18.81 -11.14 2.38
N GLU A 44 -17.77 -11.02 1.57
CA GLU A 44 -16.81 -12.10 1.36
C GLU A 44 -15.99 -12.40 2.62
N GLU A 45 -15.55 -11.37 3.34
CA GLU A 45 -14.80 -11.51 4.58
C GLU A 45 -15.69 -12.07 5.70
N GLN A 46 -16.96 -11.65 5.75
CA GLN A 46 -17.96 -12.20 6.67
C GLN A 46 -18.17 -13.70 6.42
N LYS A 47 -18.37 -14.10 5.14
CA LYS A 47 -18.50 -15.52 4.75
C LYS A 47 -17.26 -16.35 5.08
N LYS A 48 -16.08 -15.72 5.07
CA LYS A 48 -14.79 -16.35 5.44
C LYS A 48 -14.53 -16.35 6.95
N GLY A 49 -15.43 -15.79 7.77
CA GLY A 49 -15.29 -15.73 9.23
C GLY A 49 -14.15 -14.83 9.70
N LEU A 50 -13.77 -13.82 8.90
CA LEU A 50 -12.70 -12.89 9.24
C LEU A 50 -13.19 -11.80 10.21
N SER A 51 -12.27 -11.23 10.97
CA SER A 51 -12.53 -10.09 11.86
C SER A 51 -11.85 -8.82 11.34
N LEU A 52 -12.28 -7.66 11.84
CA LEU A 52 -11.64 -6.38 11.54
C LEU A 52 -10.18 -6.31 12.03
N ASP A 53 -9.81 -7.18 12.97
CA ASP A 53 -8.44 -7.27 13.48
C ASP A 53 -7.51 -8.14 12.63
N ASP A 54 -8.05 -8.92 11.69
CA ASP A 54 -7.24 -9.76 10.81
C ASP A 54 -6.32 -8.87 9.95
N PRO A 55 -5.01 -9.15 9.88
CA PRO A 55 -4.08 -8.35 9.08
C PRO A 55 -4.48 -8.21 7.61
N ARG A 56 -5.15 -9.22 7.04
CA ARG A 56 -5.64 -9.19 5.65
C ARG A 56 -6.75 -8.17 5.47
N VAL A 57 -7.59 -8.01 6.48
CA VAL A 57 -8.68 -7.02 6.51
C VAL A 57 -8.09 -5.64 6.78
N LYS A 58 -7.26 -5.48 7.81
CA LYS A 58 -6.59 -4.21 8.15
C LYS A 58 -5.82 -3.61 6.98
N GLY A 59 -5.08 -4.45 6.26
CA GLY A 59 -4.26 -4.03 5.12
C GLY A 59 -4.99 -3.99 3.77
N ARG A 60 -6.29 -4.28 3.69
CA ARG A 60 -6.96 -4.51 2.39
C ARG A 60 -6.98 -3.27 1.49
N ILE A 61 -7.20 -2.09 2.07
CA ILE A 61 -7.29 -0.81 1.34
C ILE A 61 -5.93 -0.49 0.69
N VAL A 62 -4.85 -0.58 1.47
CA VAL A 62 -3.47 -0.40 0.97
C VAL A 62 -3.14 -1.43 -0.09
N THR A 63 -3.46 -2.69 0.16
CA THR A 63 -3.14 -3.81 -0.73
C THR A 63 -3.85 -3.66 -2.07
N GLN A 64 -5.14 -3.33 -2.07
CA GLN A 64 -5.93 -3.15 -3.27
C GLN A 64 -5.42 -1.97 -4.09
N SER A 65 -5.18 -0.81 -3.46
CA SER A 65 -4.68 0.37 -4.16
C SER A 65 -3.27 0.15 -4.74
N TRP A 66 -2.42 -0.58 -4.02
CA TRP A 66 -1.10 -0.98 -4.51
C TRP A 66 -1.21 -1.91 -5.72
N GLN A 67 -2.04 -2.96 -5.66
CA GLN A 67 -2.26 -3.86 -6.79
C GLN A 67 -2.80 -3.13 -8.02
N ASN A 68 -3.71 -2.18 -7.84
CA ASN A 68 -4.22 -1.35 -8.92
C ASN A 68 -3.11 -0.49 -9.55
N THR A 69 -2.22 0.04 -8.74
CA THR A 69 -1.06 0.81 -9.21
C THR A 69 -0.09 -0.05 -10.03
N LEU A 70 0.12 -1.30 -9.63
CA LEU A 70 0.97 -2.25 -10.37
C LEU A 70 0.37 -2.66 -11.72
N LYS A 71 -0.95 -2.74 -11.81
CA LYS A 71 -1.67 -3.13 -13.04
C LYS A 71 -1.89 -1.96 -14.01
N ALA A 72 -1.65 -0.72 -13.58
CA ALA A 72 -1.84 0.46 -14.42
C ALA A 72 -0.87 0.46 -15.63
N ASN A 73 -1.33 0.97 -16.77
CA ASN A 73 -0.56 1.02 -18.02
C ASN A 73 -0.21 2.49 -18.34
N PRO A 74 1.07 2.87 -18.53
CA PRO A 74 2.26 2.02 -18.52
C PRO A 74 2.61 1.47 -17.12
N PRO A 75 3.01 0.19 -17.01
CA PRO A 75 3.44 -0.39 -15.75
C PRO A 75 4.77 0.24 -15.34
N ARG A 76 4.80 0.91 -14.20
CA ARG A 76 6.04 1.41 -13.60
C ARG A 76 6.59 0.31 -12.70
N SER A 77 7.70 -0.31 -13.15
CA SER A 77 8.45 -1.32 -12.41
C SER A 77 8.64 -0.86 -10.96
N THR A 78 8.33 -1.72 -10.00
CA THR A 78 8.58 -1.43 -8.58
C THR A 78 9.07 -2.67 -7.88
N THR A 79 10.31 -2.60 -7.40
CA THR A 79 10.86 -3.52 -6.41
C THR A 79 10.00 -3.42 -5.14
N LYS A 80 9.54 -4.57 -4.64
CA LYS A 80 8.65 -4.76 -3.46
C LYS A 80 8.55 -3.54 -2.52
N ALA A 81 7.47 -2.75 -2.66
CA ALA A 81 6.98 -1.97 -1.53
C ALA A 81 6.35 -2.95 -0.54
N LEU A 82 6.83 -2.95 0.71
CA LEU A 82 6.27 -3.83 1.74
C LEU A 82 4.97 -3.18 2.24
N PRO A 83 3.79 -3.81 2.03
CA PRO A 83 2.56 -3.32 2.65
C PRO A 83 2.77 -3.33 4.16
N GLY A 84 2.54 -2.16 4.79
CA GLY A 84 2.56 -2.06 6.24
C GLY A 84 1.30 -2.72 6.80
N ALA A 85 1.49 -3.66 7.72
CA ALA A 85 0.46 -4.06 8.67
C ALA A 85 0.44 -3.06 9.83
#